data_AF-A0AAU8FK16-F1
#
_entry.id   AF-A0AAU8FK16-F1
#
_cell.length_a   1.000
_cell.length_b   1.000
_cell.length_c   1.000
_cell.angle_alpha   90.00
_cell.angle_beta   90.00
_cell.angle_gamma   90.00
#
_symmetry.space_group_name_H-M   'P 1'
#
loop_
_entity.id
_entity.type
_entity.pdbx_description
1 polymer ?
#
loop_
_entity_poly.entity_id
_entity_poly.type
_entity_poly.pdbx_seq_one_letter_code
_entity_poly.pdbx_strand_id
1 'polypeptide(L)'
;MDFGVILVKSIFNILNPMTHMYVTRLRWVVFLLSWLTTFGAVAQSSKSQFNLYEQTSEVAGLVIRYAQDIRAVKYFYGPMPVQGRSAQGGGQVLNSPEQRKRLREVDHGYLNQLAKVDFNAMSIYGKVDYLLLKRNIDDHLLTLDQEEKEYAQIEKYIPFATGIYELEKARRRGATVDGQAVAGKLNDLQKEVSKAEESFRKLESIDMPLSRMGVEALNGLEARLKSTFEFYNGYDPMFTWWVPKPYKTLDSTLNAFAKLVRSKGKLNTTQKEDASGIKGVPIGRDELIRQLRAEMISYTPEELIDLANREFAWCDRELLKASRGNGFWQ
;
A
#
# COMPACT_ATOMS: atom_id res chain seq x y z
N MET A 1 -32.12 -48.25 -80.48
CA MET A 1 -31.97 -48.76 -81.86
C MET A 1 -31.75 -47.55 -82.75
N ASP A 2 -30.60 -47.22 -83.30
CA ASP A 2 -29.21 -47.62 -83.11
C ASP A 2 -28.38 -46.51 -83.78
N PHE A 3 -27.19 -46.27 -83.22
CA PHE A 3 -25.94 -45.77 -83.82
C PHE A 3 -26.01 -44.87 -85.08
N GLY A 4 -25.57 -43.61 -85.00
CA GLY A 4 -24.18 -43.23 -85.32
C GLY A 4 -24.15 -42.50 -86.68
N VAL A 5 -23.26 -41.59 -87.07
CA VAL A 5 -21.92 -41.21 -86.62
C VAL A 5 -21.44 -40.08 -87.60
N ILE A 6 -20.79 -39.01 -87.09
CA ILE A 6 -19.70 -38.22 -87.76
C ILE A 6 -20.10 -37.25 -88.94
N LEU A 7 -19.55 -36.05 -89.24
CA LEU A 7 -18.34 -35.26 -88.90
C LEU A 7 -18.60 -33.73 -89.12
N VAL A 8 -18.25 -32.90 -88.13
CA VAL A 8 -17.51 -31.60 -88.13
C VAL A 8 -17.30 -30.82 -89.45
N LYS A 9 -17.68 -29.52 -89.51
CA LYS A 9 -16.78 -28.36 -89.29
C LYS A 9 -17.50 -26.99 -89.32
N SER A 10 -17.06 -26.15 -88.39
CA SER A 10 -17.61 -24.88 -87.93
C SER A 10 -17.49 -23.73 -88.95
N ILE A 11 -18.54 -22.92 -89.04
CA ILE A 11 -18.68 -21.77 -89.94
C ILE A 11 -18.15 -20.50 -89.27
N PHE A 12 -17.09 -19.95 -89.88
CA PHE A 12 -16.65 -18.57 -89.78
C PHE A 12 -17.58 -17.70 -90.65
N ASN A 13 -18.22 -16.68 -90.10
CA ASN A 13 -18.85 -15.58 -90.86
C ASN A 13 -18.14 -14.27 -90.43
N ILE A 14 -17.47 -13.49 -91.30
CA ILE A 14 -17.98 -12.68 -92.45
C ILE A 14 -18.92 -11.58 -91.91
N LEU A 15 -18.74 -10.26 -92.08
CA LEU A 15 -17.77 -9.41 -92.79
C LEU A 15 -17.91 -7.97 -92.18
N ASN A 16 -16.81 -7.22 -92.07
CA ASN A 16 -16.76 -5.74 -91.95
C ASN A 16 -17.01 -5.13 -93.37
N PRO A 17 -17.31 -3.82 -93.62
CA PRO A 17 -16.50 -2.70 -93.17
C PRO A 17 -17.21 -1.37 -92.80
N MET A 18 -16.62 -0.68 -91.82
CA MET A 18 -16.24 0.74 -91.76
C MET A 18 -17.07 1.80 -92.52
N THR A 19 -17.39 2.91 -91.85
CA THR A 19 -16.50 4.10 -91.83
C THR A 19 -17.07 5.26 -90.98
N HIS A 20 -16.21 5.79 -90.10
CA HIS A 20 -16.07 7.19 -89.64
C HIS A 20 -17.35 7.93 -89.17
N MET A 21 -17.57 8.21 -87.88
CA MET A 21 -16.69 8.96 -86.98
C MET A 21 -17.15 8.74 -85.52
N TYR A 22 -16.42 7.88 -84.81
CA TYR A 22 -16.03 8.17 -83.43
C TYR A 22 -15.21 9.48 -83.49
N VAL A 23 -15.28 10.45 -82.59
CA VAL A 23 -14.73 10.47 -81.23
C VAL A 23 -14.95 11.93 -80.82
N THR A 24 -15.82 12.26 -79.87
CA THR A 24 -15.75 13.56 -79.13
C THR A 24 -16.81 13.75 -78.04
N ARG A 25 -17.85 12.92 -77.97
CA ARG A 25 -18.90 13.05 -76.93
C ARG A 25 -18.82 12.04 -75.78
N LEU A 26 -17.71 11.32 -75.67
CA LEU A 26 -17.44 10.37 -74.58
C LEU A 26 -16.10 10.66 -73.85
N ARG A 27 -15.70 11.94 -73.76
CA ARG A 27 -14.59 12.37 -72.88
C ARG A 27 -15.00 13.34 -71.77
N TRP A 28 -16.21 13.89 -71.83
CA TRP A 28 -16.73 14.82 -70.81
C TRP A 28 -17.59 14.18 -69.72
N VAL A 29 -17.93 12.90 -69.83
CA VAL A 29 -18.68 12.17 -68.78
C VAL A 29 -17.75 11.37 -67.86
N VAL A 30 -16.54 11.03 -68.31
CA VAL A 30 -15.53 10.36 -67.47
C VAL A 30 -14.71 11.36 -66.64
N PHE A 31 -14.57 12.61 -67.09
CA PHE A 31 -13.89 13.67 -66.32
C PHE A 31 -14.76 14.31 -65.23
N LEU A 32 -16.09 14.16 -65.28
CA LEU A 32 -16.99 14.61 -64.22
C LEU A 32 -17.31 13.52 -63.18
N LEU A 33 -16.85 12.28 -63.39
CA LEU A 33 -16.91 11.20 -62.39
C LEU A 33 -15.58 10.92 -61.69
N SER A 34 -14.48 11.60 -62.10
CA SER A 34 -13.19 11.56 -61.39
C SER A 34 -12.89 12.86 -60.62
N TRP A 35 -13.91 13.69 -60.41
CA TRP A 35 -13.84 14.94 -59.63
C TRP A 35 -14.89 14.95 -58.51
N LEU A 36 -15.20 13.76 -57.98
CA LEU A 36 -16.02 13.55 -56.79
C LEU A 36 -15.39 12.58 -55.79
N THR A 37 -14.12 12.22 -55.99
CA THR A 37 -13.34 11.33 -55.09
C THR A 37 -12.13 12.02 -54.45
N THR A 38 -12.15 13.36 -54.37
CA THR A 38 -11.21 14.14 -53.54
C THR A 38 -11.94 15.15 -52.66
N PHE A 39 -13.13 14.80 -52.17
CA PHE A 39 -13.47 15.18 -50.81
C PHE A 39 -12.95 14.05 -49.93
N GLY A 40 -11.63 14.07 -49.70
CA GLY A 40 -11.12 13.49 -48.47
C GLY A 40 -11.87 14.24 -47.39
N ALA A 41 -12.80 13.55 -46.72
CA ALA A 41 -13.25 13.98 -45.43
C ALA A 41 -11.96 14.04 -44.60
N VAL A 42 -11.35 15.24 -44.54
CA VAL A 42 -10.73 15.66 -43.30
C VAL A 42 -11.92 15.70 -42.37
N ALA A 43 -12.22 14.54 -41.78
CA ALA A 43 -12.75 14.53 -40.46
C ALA A 43 -11.72 15.38 -39.70
N GLN A 44 -12.01 16.68 -39.56
CA GLN A 44 -11.80 17.28 -38.29
C GLN A 44 -12.59 16.37 -37.36
N SER A 45 -11.91 15.33 -36.87
CA SER A 45 -11.96 15.02 -35.47
C SER A 45 -11.93 16.40 -34.85
N SER A 46 -13.10 16.84 -34.40
CA SER A 46 -13.15 17.75 -33.30
C SER A 46 -12.22 17.09 -32.30
N LYS A 47 -10.98 17.59 -32.24
CA LYS A 47 -10.18 17.54 -31.03
C LYS A 47 -10.96 18.41 -30.07
N SER A 48 -12.12 17.92 -29.63
CA SER A 48 -12.66 18.29 -28.35
C SER A 48 -11.53 17.95 -27.40
N GLN A 49 -10.75 18.97 -27.00
CA GLN A 49 -9.75 18.83 -25.95
C GLN A 49 -10.42 18.45 -24.63
N PHE A 50 -11.74 18.62 -24.54
CA PHE A 50 -12.52 18.08 -23.47
C PHE A 50 -12.71 16.58 -23.67
N ASN A 51 -11.79 15.82 -23.08
CA ASN A 51 -11.97 14.40 -22.85
C ASN A 51 -12.74 14.23 -21.54
N LEU A 52 -13.88 13.54 -21.56
CA LEU A 52 -14.65 13.24 -20.33
C LEU A 52 -13.77 12.49 -19.29
N TYR A 53 -12.71 11.81 -19.75
CA TYR A 53 -11.68 11.20 -18.92
C TYR A 53 -10.69 12.19 -18.25
N GLU A 54 -10.69 13.49 -18.55
CA GLU A 54 -9.87 14.46 -17.78
C GLU A 54 -10.38 14.64 -16.35
N GLN A 55 -11.61 14.22 -16.03
CA GLN A 55 -12.12 14.28 -14.66
C GLN A 55 -11.52 13.20 -13.74
N THR A 56 -10.95 12.12 -14.30
CA THR A 56 -10.39 11.02 -13.52
C THR A 56 -9.17 10.43 -14.22
N SER A 57 -8.03 10.36 -13.54
CA SER A 57 -6.83 9.78 -14.16
C SER A 57 -7.03 8.31 -14.55
N GLU A 58 -6.26 7.85 -15.54
CA GLU A 58 -6.30 6.48 -16.07
C GLU A 58 -6.05 5.42 -14.99
N VAL A 59 -5.38 5.79 -13.90
CA VAL A 59 -5.07 4.92 -12.76
C VAL A 59 -5.91 5.23 -11.52
N ALA A 60 -6.84 6.18 -11.57
CA ALA A 60 -7.69 6.55 -10.43
C ALA A 60 -8.43 5.33 -9.83
N GLY A 61 -8.89 4.41 -10.69
CA GLY A 61 -9.50 3.16 -10.24
C GLY A 61 -8.54 2.23 -9.49
N LEU A 62 -7.23 2.24 -9.78
CA LEU A 62 -6.23 1.51 -9.00
C LEU A 62 -5.98 2.19 -7.66
N VAL A 63 -5.88 3.52 -7.63
CA VAL A 63 -5.68 4.30 -6.41
C VAL A 63 -6.80 4.05 -5.40
N ILE A 64 -8.06 4.16 -5.86
CA ILE A 64 -9.24 3.97 -5.00
C ILE A 64 -9.28 2.54 -4.47
N ARG A 65 -9.15 1.53 -5.35
CA ARG A 65 -9.23 0.12 -4.94
C ARG A 65 -8.09 -0.26 -4.00
N TYR A 66 -6.87 0.21 -4.24
CA TYR A 66 -5.74 -0.01 -3.35
C TYR A 66 -6.05 0.48 -1.93
N ALA A 67 -6.53 1.72 -1.80
CA ALA A 67 -6.89 2.27 -0.50
C ALA A 67 -8.01 1.49 0.20
N GLN A 68 -8.98 0.94 -0.55
CA GLN A 68 -10.03 0.08 0.02
C GLN A 68 -9.48 -1.27 0.45
N ASP A 69 -8.65 -1.92 -0.38
CA ASP A 69 -8.10 -3.24 -0.09
C ASP A 69 -7.15 -3.21 1.10
N ILE A 70 -6.30 -2.18 1.23
CA ILE A 70 -5.47 -1.99 2.42
C ILE A 70 -6.33 -1.82 3.67
N ARG A 71 -7.40 -1.01 3.61
CA ARG A 71 -8.35 -0.87 4.73
C ARG A 71 -9.05 -2.18 5.05
N ALA A 72 -9.48 -2.92 4.05
CA ALA A 72 -10.14 -4.21 4.23
C ALA A 72 -9.21 -5.23 4.90
N VAL A 73 -7.94 -5.30 4.47
CA VAL A 73 -6.94 -6.17 5.10
C VAL A 73 -6.68 -5.74 6.55
N LYS A 74 -6.45 -4.45 6.80
CA LYS A 74 -6.21 -3.93 8.16
C LYS A 74 -7.40 -4.19 9.08
N TYR A 75 -8.62 -4.02 8.59
CA TYR A 75 -9.85 -4.28 9.35
C TYR A 75 -10.06 -5.77 9.61
N PHE A 76 -9.95 -6.60 8.57
CA PHE A 76 -10.23 -8.03 8.68
C PHE A 76 -9.18 -8.73 9.53
N TYR A 77 -7.89 -8.51 9.26
CA TYR A 77 -6.78 -9.19 9.95
C TYR A 77 -6.36 -8.51 11.26
N GLY A 78 -6.91 -7.35 11.59
CA GLY A 78 -6.66 -6.65 12.84
C GLY A 78 -7.64 -7.00 13.97
N PRO A 79 -7.35 -6.57 15.20
CA PRO A 79 -8.35 -6.51 16.26
C PRO A 79 -9.45 -5.53 15.87
N MET A 80 -10.71 -5.82 16.24
CA MET A 80 -11.80 -4.88 16.00
C MET A 80 -11.57 -3.59 16.83
N PRO A 81 -11.86 -2.40 16.26
CA PRO A 81 -11.83 -1.16 17.03
C PRO A 81 -12.90 -1.20 18.12
N VAL A 82 -12.50 -0.91 19.36
CA VAL A 82 -13.41 -0.88 20.53
C VAL A 82 -14.50 0.18 20.31
N GLN A 83 -15.75 -0.22 20.49
CA GLN A 83 -16.92 0.65 20.37
C GLN A 83 -16.82 1.82 21.38
N GLY A 84 -16.92 3.07 20.91
CA GLY A 84 -16.98 4.26 21.78
C GLY A 84 -15.68 5.07 21.95
N ARG A 85 -14.55 4.64 21.37
CA ARG A 85 -13.41 5.54 21.10
C ARG A 85 -13.40 5.87 19.62
N SER A 86 -13.26 7.16 19.30
CA SER A 86 -13.21 7.66 17.93
C SER A 86 -12.28 6.80 17.06
N ALA A 87 -12.65 6.64 15.79
CA ALA A 87 -11.83 6.04 14.72
C ALA A 87 -10.47 6.76 14.51
N GLN A 88 -10.16 7.76 15.32
CA GLN A 88 -8.99 8.61 15.30
C GLN A 88 -8.01 8.32 16.46
N GLY A 89 -8.34 7.39 17.38
CA GLY A 89 -7.53 7.08 18.57
C GLY A 89 -7.38 5.59 18.92
N GLY A 90 -7.87 4.68 18.09
CA GLY A 90 -7.50 3.27 18.16
C GLY A 90 -6.07 3.14 17.64
N GLY A 91 -5.08 3.16 18.54
CA GLY A 91 -3.67 3.07 18.18
C GLY A 91 -3.44 1.94 17.17
N GLN A 92 -2.70 2.22 16.10
CA GLN A 92 -2.30 1.18 15.16
C GLN A 92 -1.60 0.08 15.97
N VAL A 93 -2.20 -1.11 16.00
CA VAL A 93 -1.55 -2.28 16.59
C VAL A 93 -0.57 -2.84 15.57
N LEU A 94 0.51 -3.44 16.07
CA LEU A 94 1.47 -4.14 15.24
C LEU A 94 0.77 -5.21 14.37
N ASN A 95 1.18 -5.34 13.10
CA ASN A 95 0.60 -6.33 12.21
C ASN A 95 0.98 -7.74 12.69
N SER A 96 0.02 -8.66 12.72
CA SER A 96 0.34 -10.07 12.92
C SER A 96 1.14 -10.59 11.71
N PRO A 97 1.92 -11.67 11.84
CA PRO A 97 2.66 -12.24 10.70
C PRO A 97 1.77 -12.53 9.48
N GLU A 98 0.55 -13.05 9.70
CA GLU A 98 -0.43 -13.30 8.64
C GLU A 98 -0.93 -11.99 8.00
N GLN A 99 -1.22 -10.96 8.81
CA GLN A 99 -1.64 -9.64 8.32
C GLN A 99 -0.54 -9.00 7.46
N ARG A 100 0.71 -9.02 7.94
CA ARG A 100 1.88 -8.47 7.22
C ARG A 100 2.08 -9.17 5.89
N LYS A 101 1.98 -10.51 5.87
CA LYS A 101 2.03 -11.29 4.63
C LYS A 101 0.93 -10.87 3.66
N ARG A 102 -0.31 -10.74 4.14
CA ARG A 102 -1.43 -10.37 3.27
C ARG A 102 -1.30 -8.96 2.69
N LEU A 103 -0.79 -8.01 3.48
CA LEU A 103 -0.52 -6.65 3.01
C LEU A 103 0.51 -6.65 1.88
N ARG A 104 1.63 -7.38 2.04
CA ARG A 104 2.64 -7.54 0.96
C ARG A 104 2.06 -8.16 -0.31
N GLU A 105 1.21 -9.18 -0.19
CA GLU A 105 0.54 -9.78 -1.35
C GLU A 105 -0.34 -8.76 -2.10
N VAL A 106 -1.07 -7.91 -1.37
CA VAL A 106 -1.87 -6.84 -1.96
C VAL A 106 -0.95 -5.84 -2.66
N ASP A 107 0.07 -5.33 -1.97
CA ASP A 107 1.04 -4.36 -2.52
C ASP A 107 1.69 -4.85 -3.81
N HIS A 108 2.27 -6.06 -3.80
CA HIS A 108 2.85 -6.67 -5.00
C HIS A 108 1.80 -6.88 -6.10
N GLY A 109 0.57 -7.25 -5.74
CA GLY A 109 -0.54 -7.36 -6.67
C GLY A 109 -0.87 -6.04 -7.38
N TYR A 110 -0.78 -4.91 -6.70
CA TYR A 110 -1.00 -3.58 -7.28
C TYR A 110 0.19 -3.08 -8.09
N LEU A 111 1.44 -3.34 -7.67
CA LEU A 111 2.61 -3.06 -8.50
C LEU A 111 2.56 -3.83 -9.83
N ASN A 112 2.15 -5.10 -9.79
CA ASN A 112 1.98 -5.92 -10.98
C ASN A 112 0.85 -5.42 -11.90
N GLN A 113 -0.20 -4.80 -11.35
CA GLN A 113 -1.25 -4.15 -12.15
C GLN A 113 -0.75 -2.85 -12.77
N LEU A 114 -0.04 -2.01 -12.00
CA LEU A 114 0.56 -0.78 -12.49
C LEU A 114 1.53 -1.04 -13.65
N ALA A 115 2.39 -2.05 -13.54
CA ALA A 115 3.35 -2.42 -14.57
C ALA A 115 2.73 -2.80 -15.93
N LYS A 116 1.42 -3.08 -15.98
CA LYS A 116 0.68 -3.41 -17.22
C LYS A 116 0.08 -2.18 -17.91
N VAL A 117 0.07 -1.03 -17.25
CA VAL A 117 -0.44 0.23 -17.81
C VAL A 117 0.65 0.85 -18.70
N ASP A 118 0.29 1.31 -19.90
CA ASP A 118 1.23 2.03 -20.77
C ASP A 118 1.48 3.44 -20.21
N PHE A 119 2.59 3.58 -19.48
CA PHE A 119 2.98 4.84 -18.86
C PHE A 119 3.13 5.99 -19.85
N ASN A 120 3.64 5.73 -21.06
CA ASN A 120 3.95 6.78 -22.01
C ASN A 120 2.67 7.33 -22.68
N ALA A 121 1.67 6.47 -22.87
CA ALA A 121 0.38 6.83 -23.43
C ALA A 121 -0.55 7.60 -22.46
N MET A 122 -0.26 7.59 -21.15
CA MET A 122 -1.08 8.30 -20.16
C MET A 122 -0.95 9.83 -20.24
N SER A 123 -2.04 10.49 -19.85
CA SER A 123 -2.09 11.91 -19.51
C SER A 123 -1.07 12.27 -18.42
N ILE A 124 -0.78 13.57 -18.26
CA ILE A 124 0.09 14.05 -17.18
C ILE A 124 -0.51 13.67 -15.81
N TYR A 125 -1.83 13.78 -15.65
CA TYR A 125 -2.53 13.39 -14.42
C TYR A 125 -2.38 11.89 -14.11
N GLY A 126 -2.55 11.02 -15.12
CA GLY A 126 -2.32 9.58 -14.98
C GLY A 126 -0.88 9.23 -14.62
N LYS A 127 0.10 9.93 -15.22
CA LYS A 127 1.52 9.76 -14.87
C LYS A 127 1.81 10.17 -13.43
N VAL A 128 1.24 11.26 -12.96
CA VAL A 128 1.38 11.72 -11.57
C VAL A 128 0.80 10.69 -10.60
N ASP A 129 -0.46 10.28 -10.79
CA ASP A 129 -1.09 9.31 -9.91
C ASP A 129 -0.37 7.95 -9.91
N TYR A 130 0.13 7.53 -11.08
CA TYR A 130 0.92 6.31 -11.21
C TYR A 130 2.18 6.39 -10.34
N LEU A 131 2.94 7.49 -10.45
CA LEU A 131 4.18 7.68 -9.71
C LEU A 131 3.93 7.74 -8.20
N LEU A 132 2.91 8.49 -7.78
CA LEU A 132 2.55 8.63 -6.36
C LEU A 132 2.06 7.30 -5.76
N LEU A 133 1.21 6.56 -6.48
CA LEU A 133 0.73 5.26 -6.04
C LEU A 133 1.87 4.24 -5.97
N LYS A 134 2.71 4.15 -7.01
CA LYS A 134 3.89 3.27 -7.01
C LYS A 134 4.79 3.58 -5.81
N ARG A 135 5.11 4.86 -5.60
CA ARG A 135 5.94 5.29 -4.47
C ARG A 135 5.31 4.94 -3.12
N ASN A 136 4.00 5.14 -2.95
CA ASN A 136 3.29 4.74 -1.73
C ASN A 136 3.39 3.24 -1.47
N ILE A 137 3.24 2.41 -2.51
CA ILE A 137 3.29 0.96 -2.37
C ILE A 137 4.72 0.51 -2.04
N ASP A 138 5.73 1.06 -2.73
CA ASP A 138 7.14 0.74 -2.46
C ASP A 138 7.54 1.12 -1.02
N ASP A 139 7.10 2.29 -0.54
CA ASP A 139 7.33 2.74 0.84
C ASP A 139 6.62 1.85 1.88
N HIS A 140 5.39 1.44 1.58
CA HIS A 140 4.62 0.52 2.43
C HIS A 140 5.28 -0.86 2.52
N LEU A 141 5.72 -1.44 1.40
CA LEU A 141 6.46 -2.71 1.36
C LEU A 141 7.72 -2.64 2.24
N LEU A 142 8.47 -1.55 2.12
CA LEU A 142 9.70 -1.35 2.89
C LEU A 142 9.43 -1.23 4.38
N THR A 143 8.35 -0.52 4.76
CA THR A 143 7.90 -0.44 6.15
C THR A 143 7.51 -1.81 6.70
N LEU A 144 6.79 -2.63 5.91
CA LEU A 144 6.41 -4.00 6.30
C LEU A 144 7.63 -4.91 6.46
N ASP A 145 8.64 -4.78 5.60
CA ASP A 145 9.89 -5.55 5.68
C ASP A 145 10.72 -5.15 6.91
N GLN A 146 10.75 -3.86 7.24
CA GLN A 146 11.41 -3.38 8.46
C GLN A 146 10.68 -3.90 9.71
N GLU A 147 9.35 -3.81 9.72
CA GLU A 147 8.51 -4.33 10.80
C GLU A 147 8.71 -5.85 10.98
N GLU A 148 8.85 -6.62 9.89
CA GLU A 148 9.17 -8.06 9.96
C GLU A 148 10.55 -8.33 10.57
N LYS A 149 11.59 -7.60 10.14
CA LYS A 149 12.95 -7.75 10.67
C LYS A 149 13.03 -7.42 12.16
N GLU A 150 12.34 -6.38 12.60
CA GLU A 150 12.28 -6.00 14.01
C GLU A 150 11.46 -7.01 14.82
N TYR A 151 10.32 -7.46 14.28
CA TYR A 151 9.49 -8.48 14.92
C TYR A 151 10.24 -9.82 15.10
N ALA A 152 11.01 -10.25 14.10
CA ALA A 152 11.79 -11.49 14.16
C ALA A 152 12.80 -11.50 15.34
N GLN A 153 13.29 -10.32 15.76
CA GLN A 153 14.20 -10.22 16.90
C GLN A 153 13.47 -10.41 18.24
N ILE A 154 12.18 -10.08 18.33
CA ILE A 154 11.37 -10.25 19.55
C ILE A 154 10.62 -11.58 19.61
N GLU A 155 10.45 -12.28 18.49
CA GLU A 155 9.66 -13.50 18.39
C GLU A 155 10.06 -14.57 19.42
N LYS A 156 11.37 -14.73 19.63
CA LYS A 156 11.94 -15.64 20.64
C LYS A 156 11.50 -15.35 22.08
N TYR A 157 11.06 -14.13 22.38
CA TYR A 157 10.58 -13.73 23.71
C TYR A 157 9.06 -13.87 23.89
N ILE A 158 8.32 -14.11 22.80
CA ILE A 158 6.85 -14.23 22.80
C ILE A 158 6.37 -15.54 22.14
N PRO A 159 6.86 -16.72 22.55
CA PRO A 159 6.51 -17.99 21.89
C PRO A 159 5.00 -18.32 21.93
N PHE A 160 4.28 -17.77 22.92
CA PHE A 160 2.82 -17.91 23.08
C PHE A 160 2.00 -17.11 22.06
N ALA A 161 2.61 -16.20 21.30
CA ALA A 161 1.91 -15.30 20.36
C ALA A 161 1.07 -16.08 19.34
N THR A 162 1.61 -17.19 18.82
CA THR A 162 0.94 -18.08 17.87
C THR A 162 -0.41 -18.55 18.39
N GLY A 163 -0.51 -18.90 19.68
CA GLY A 163 -1.77 -19.38 20.27
C GLY A 163 -2.86 -18.30 20.30
N ILE A 164 -2.49 -17.04 20.51
CA ILE A 164 -3.40 -15.89 20.48
C ILE A 164 -3.80 -15.57 19.03
N TYR A 165 -2.87 -15.60 18.07
CA TYR A 165 -3.19 -15.40 16.66
C TYR A 165 -4.16 -16.46 16.11
N GLU A 166 -4.05 -17.71 16.56
CA GLU A 166 -5.00 -18.76 16.18
C GLU A 166 -6.40 -18.55 16.77
N LEU A 167 -6.50 -18.03 18.00
CA LEU A 167 -7.80 -17.64 18.59
C LEU A 167 -8.45 -16.50 17.79
N GLU A 168 -7.65 -15.48 17.43
CA GLU A 168 -8.11 -14.38 16.61
C GLU A 168 -8.59 -14.88 15.24
N LYS A 169 -7.83 -15.76 14.59
CA LYS A 169 -8.15 -16.32 13.28
C LYS A 169 -9.47 -17.08 13.27
N ALA A 170 -9.76 -17.84 14.33
CA ALA A 170 -11.07 -18.48 14.51
C ALA A 170 -12.19 -17.45 14.63
N ARG A 171 -11.99 -16.39 15.42
CA ARG A 171 -12.94 -15.27 15.57
C ARG A 171 -13.24 -14.58 14.25
N ARG A 172 -12.23 -14.29 13.44
CA ARG A 172 -12.40 -13.61 12.13
C ARG A 172 -13.37 -14.33 11.19
N ARG A 173 -13.50 -15.65 11.34
CA ARG A 173 -14.42 -16.49 10.54
C ARG A 173 -15.79 -16.69 11.20
N GLY A 174 -16.01 -16.13 12.38
CA GLY A 174 -17.25 -16.34 13.15
C GLY A 174 -17.45 -17.80 13.54
N ALA A 175 -16.37 -18.57 13.74
CA ALA A 175 -16.48 -19.98 14.08
C ALA A 175 -17.17 -20.15 15.44
N THR A 176 -18.02 -21.16 15.59
CA THR A 176 -18.54 -21.58 16.90
C THR A 176 -17.39 -22.12 17.75
N VAL A 177 -17.37 -21.78 19.03
CA VAL A 177 -16.29 -22.16 19.94
C VAL A 177 -16.85 -22.91 21.15
N ASP A 178 -16.11 -23.91 21.62
CA ASP A 178 -16.37 -24.54 22.91
C ASP A 178 -15.77 -23.65 24.01
N GLY A 179 -16.63 -23.02 24.81
CA GLY A 179 -16.22 -22.12 25.89
C GLY A 179 -15.31 -22.77 26.93
N GLN A 180 -15.51 -24.06 27.26
CA GLN A 180 -14.67 -24.77 28.22
C GLN A 180 -13.29 -25.06 27.63
N ALA A 181 -13.23 -25.50 26.37
CA ALA A 181 -11.96 -25.72 25.68
C ALA A 181 -11.17 -24.42 25.51
N VAL A 182 -11.84 -23.31 25.16
CA VAL A 182 -11.20 -21.98 25.09
C VAL A 182 -10.66 -21.57 26.45
N ALA A 183 -11.43 -21.71 27.53
CA ALA A 183 -10.98 -21.42 28.89
C ALA A 183 -9.73 -22.21 29.28
N GLY A 184 -9.68 -23.51 28.94
CA GLY A 184 -8.48 -24.35 29.10
C GLY A 184 -7.29 -23.79 28.34
N LYS A 185 -7.47 -23.50 27.05
CA LYS A 185 -6.41 -22.92 26.20
C LYS A 185 -5.89 -21.58 26.73
N LEU A 186 -6.76 -20.71 27.23
CA LEU A 186 -6.34 -19.44 27.82
C LEU A 186 -5.51 -19.62 29.10
N ASN A 187 -5.83 -20.61 29.94
CA ASN A 187 -5.02 -20.95 31.11
C ASN A 187 -3.64 -21.47 30.72
N ASP A 188 -3.55 -22.30 29.67
CA ASP A 188 -2.25 -22.81 29.20
C ASP A 188 -1.39 -21.69 28.59
N LEU A 189 -2.01 -20.81 27.78
CA LEU A 189 -1.33 -19.61 27.29
C LEU A 189 -0.84 -18.73 28.43
N GLN A 190 -1.62 -18.58 29.51
CA GLN A 190 -1.20 -17.80 30.67
C GLN A 190 0.07 -18.37 31.31
N LYS A 191 0.18 -19.69 31.44
CA LYS A 191 1.40 -20.34 31.95
C LYS A 191 2.59 -20.10 31.02
N GLU A 192 2.37 -20.15 29.70
CA GLU A 192 3.42 -19.84 28.73
C GLU A 192 3.91 -18.38 28.83
N VAL A 193 2.98 -17.43 28.99
CA VAL A 193 3.32 -16.01 29.21
C VAL A 193 4.10 -15.84 30.51
N SER A 194 3.67 -16.44 31.61
CA SER A 194 4.40 -16.36 32.89
C SER A 194 5.81 -16.94 32.79
N LYS A 195 5.99 -18.07 32.10
CA LYS A 195 7.32 -18.66 31.87
C LYS A 195 8.21 -17.76 31.00
N ALA A 196 7.64 -17.15 29.96
CA ALA A 196 8.35 -16.18 29.12
C ALA A 196 8.74 -14.93 29.93
N GLU A 197 7.83 -14.41 30.74
CA GLU A 197 8.07 -13.27 31.64
C GLU A 197 9.19 -13.58 32.64
N GLU A 198 9.17 -14.74 33.30
CA GLU A 198 10.25 -15.19 34.21
C GLU A 198 11.60 -15.32 33.51
N SER A 199 11.61 -15.87 32.30
CA SER A 199 12.83 -15.98 31.49
C SER A 199 13.36 -14.60 31.11
N PHE A 200 12.46 -13.68 30.77
CA PHE A 200 12.80 -12.31 30.43
C PHE A 200 13.29 -11.49 31.63
N ARG A 201 12.79 -11.74 32.86
CA ARG A 201 13.30 -11.09 34.08
C ARG A 201 14.80 -11.31 34.30
N LYS A 202 15.32 -12.47 33.89
CA LYS A 202 16.74 -12.85 33.99
C LYS A 202 17.65 -12.07 33.05
N LEU A 203 17.10 -11.45 32.01
CA LEU A 203 17.87 -10.55 31.16
C LEU A 203 18.23 -9.28 31.94
N GLU A 204 19.47 -8.82 31.82
CA GLU A 204 19.86 -7.56 32.47
C GLU A 204 19.14 -6.37 31.81
N SER A 205 19.22 -6.29 30.48
CA SER A 205 18.58 -5.27 29.67
C SER A 205 18.51 -5.69 28.21
N ILE A 206 17.66 -4.99 27.46
CA ILE A 206 17.60 -5.04 26.00
C ILE A 206 17.69 -3.63 25.43
N ASP A 207 18.01 -3.51 24.15
CA ASP A 207 18.04 -2.23 23.46
C ASP A 207 16.65 -1.57 23.42
N MET A 208 16.57 -0.24 23.58
CA MET A 208 15.31 0.48 23.71
C MET A 208 14.39 0.35 22.48
N PRO A 209 14.86 0.51 21.23
CA PRO A 209 14.10 0.15 20.03
C PRO A 209 13.47 -1.26 20.09
N LEU A 210 14.26 -2.28 20.45
CA LEU A 210 13.78 -3.65 20.56
C LEU A 210 12.75 -3.80 21.69
N SER A 211 12.93 -3.09 22.80
CA SER A 211 11.97 -3.03 23.91
C SER A 211 10.64 -2.42 23.46
N ARG A 212 10.67 -1.32 22.71
CA ARG A 212 9.46 -0.68 22.15
C ARG A 212 8.71 -1.63 21.22
N MET A 213 9.43 -2.29 20.30
CA MET A 213 8.86 -3.32 19.42
C MET A 213 8.21 -4.46 20.23
N GLY A 214 8.88 -4.95 21.28
CA GLY A 214 8.32 -5.98 22.16
C GLY A 214 7.05 -5.54 22.88
N VAL A 215 7.00 -4.29 23.36
CA VAL A 215 5.81 -3.70 23.99
C VAL A 215 4.66 -3.57 22.98
N GLU A 216 4.94 -3.11 21.77
CA GLU A 216 3.94 -2.99 20.70
C GLU A 216 3.38 -4.36 20.29
N ALA A 217 4.23 -5.38 20.20
CA ALA A 217 3.81 -6.76 19.95
C ALA A 217 2.89 -7.28 21.08
N LEU A 218 3.25 -7.07 22.34
CA LEU A 218 2.45 -7.51 23.49
C LEU A 218 1.11 -6.77 23.58
N ASN A 219 1.08 -5.46 23.38
CA ASN A 219 -0.14 -4.67 23.31
C ASN A 219 -1.03 -5.09 22.13
N GLY A 220 -0.41 -5.45 21.00
CA GLY A 220 -1.12 -6.00 19.84
C GLY A 220 -1.79 -7.34 20.17
N LEU A 221 -1.09 -8.24 20.87
CA LEU A 221 -1.64 -9.52 21.33
C LEU A 221 -2.79 -9.32 22.34
N GLU A 222 -2.65 -8.40 23.28
CA GLU A 222 -3.70 -8.01 24.23
C GLU A 222 -4.95 -7.51 23.49
N ALA A 223 -4.79 -6.59 22.54
CA ALA A 223 -5.91 -6.06 21.75
C ALA A 223 -6.63 -7.16 20.94
N ARG A 224 -5.89 -8.11 20.37
CA ARG A 224 -6.43 -9.25 19.62
C ARG A 224 -7.17 -10.24 20.53
N LEU A 225 -6.62 -10.49 21.72
CA LEU A 225 -7.27 -11.31 22.74
C LEU A 225 -8.58 -10.67 23.21
N LYS A 226 -8.55 -9.36 23.54
CA LYS A 226 -9.72 -8.59 23.94
C LYS A 226 -10.80 -8.59 22.86
N SER A 227 -10.44 -8.31 21.61
CA SER A 227 -11.38 -8.36 20.48
C SER A 227 -12.00 -9.75 20.31
N THR A 228 -11.25 -10.82 20.59
CA THR A 228 -11.77 -12.19 20.55
C THR A 228 -12.72 -12.47 21.70
N PHE A 229 -12.38 -12.03 22.91
CA PHE A 229 -13.24 -12.15 24.09
C PHE A 229 -14.56 -11.41 23.91
N GLU A 230 -14.52 -10.13 23.49
CA GLU A 230 -15.71 -9.28 23.30
C GLU A 230 -16.64 -9.80 22.20
N PHE A 231 -16.11 -10.50 21.19
CA PHE A 231 -16.92 -11.06 20.11
C PHE A 231 -17.84 -12.20 20.59
N TYR A 232 -17.38 -13.06 21.49
CA TYR A 232 -18.15 -14.23 21.96
C TYR A 232 -18.86 -13.99 23.30
N ASN A 233 -18.27 -13.19 24.18
CA ASN A 233 -18.80 -12.95 25.52
C ASN A 233 -20.11 -12.15 25.46
N GLY A 234 -21.16 -12.69 26.06
CA GLY A 234 -22.53 -12.15 26.00
C GLY A 234 -23.37 -12.70 24.85
N TYR A 235 -22.76 -13.39 23.88
CA TYR A 235 -23.46 -14.03 22.76
C TYR A 235 -23.55 -15.55 22.92
N ASP A 236 -22.46 -16.20 23.33
CA ASP A 236 -22.44 -17.63 23.62
C ASP A 236 -22.51 -17.88 25.15
N PRO A 237 -23.55 -18.57 25.68
CA PRO A 237 -23.70 -18.79 27.12
C PRO A 237 -22.56 -19.58 27.76
N MET A 238 -22.03 -20.61 27.07
CA MET A 238 -20.95 -21.45 27.61
C MET A 238 -19.62 -20.72 27.61
N PHE A 239 -19.35 -19.92 26.58
CA PHE A 239 -18.22 -19.00 26.55
C PHE A 239 -18.30 -17.99 27.68
N THR A 240 -19.46 -17.35 27.84
CA THR A 240 -19.70 -16.31 28.86
C THR A 240 -19.56 -16.87 30.28
N TRP A 241 -19.86 -18.15 30.49
CA TRP A 241 -19.66 -18.82 31.76
C TRP A 241 -18.18 -19.14 32.03
N TRP A 242 -17.49 -19.78 31.10
CA TRP A 242 -16.16 -20.35 31.34
C TRP A 242 -14.99 -19.37 31.14
N VAL A 243 -15.10 -18.44 30.19
CA VAL A 243 -13.96 -17.67 29.66
C VAL A 243 -13.60 -16.38 30.44
N PRO A 244 -14.52 -15.64 31.10
CA PRO A 244 -14.16 -14.35 31.68
C PRO A 244 -13.01 -14.35 32.69
N LYS A 245 -12.93 -15.38 33.55
CA LYS A 245 -11.85 -15.49 34.53
C LYS A 245 -10.49 -15.78 33.89
N PRO A 246 -10.31 -16.85 33.09
CA PRO A 246 -9.02 -17.11 32.44
C PRO A 246 -8.60 -16.01 31.48
N TYR A 247 -9.54 -15.36 30.77
CA TYR A 247 -9.26 -14.17 29.97
C TYR A 247 -8.65 -13.04 30.81
N LYS A 248 -9.31 -12.60 31.88
CA LYS A 248 -8.82 -11.50 32.74
C LYS A 248 -7.43 -11.79 33.31
N THR A 249 -7.17 -13.05 33.67
CA THR A 249 -5.86 -13.46 34.21
C THR A 249 -4.77 -13.42 33.14
N LEU A 250 -5.04 -13.93 31.92
CA LEU A 250 -4.10 -13.83 30.80
C LEU A 250 -3.84 -12.38 30.40
N ASP A 251 -4.89 -11.57 30.26
CA ASP A 251 -4.83 -10.14 29.94
C ASP A 251 -3.94 -9.35 30.93
N SER A 252 -4.14 -9.58 32.23
CA SER A 252 -3.31 -8.97 33.28
C SER A 252 -1.85 -9.43 33.21
N THR A 253 -1.61 -10.68 32.84
CA THR A 253 -0.25 -11.25 32.72
C THR A 253 0.48 -10.66 31.52
N LEU A 254 -0.20 -10.49 30.36
CA LEU A 254 0.35 -9.80 29.19
C LEU A 254 0.71 -8.35 29.52
N ASN A 255 -0.19 -7.64 30.22
CA ASN A 255 0.03 -6.26 30.66
C ASN A 255 1.24 -6.14 31.62
N ALA A 256 1.40 -7.08 32.55
CA ALA A 256 2.57 -7.13 33.43
C ALA A 256 3.86 -7.39 32.65
N PHE A 257 3.81 -8.33 31.69
CA PHE A 257 4.96 -8.64 30.86
C PHE A 257 5.37 -7.44 29.99
N ALA A 258 4.43 -6.71 29.39
CA ALA A 258 4.71 -5.50 28.61
C ALA A 258 5.42 -4.42 29.46
N LYS A 259 4.99 -4.23 30.71
CA LYS A 259 5.66 -3.32 31.66
C LYS A 259 7.09 -3.76 31.98
N LEU A 260 7.32 -5.06 32.13
CA LEU A 260 8.67 -5.63 32.34
C LEU A 260 9.55 -5.42 31.11
N VAL A 261 9.05 -5.70 29.90
CA VAL A 261 9.80 -5.48 28.65
C VAL A 261 10.22 -4.02 28.54
N ARG A 262 9.30 -3.09 28.84
CA ARG A 262 9.58 -1.65 28.84
C ARG A 262 10.65 -1.27 29.86
N SER A 263 10.59 -1.79 31.09
CA SER A 263 11.54 -1.42 32.16
C SER A 263 12.95 -1.94 31.92
N LYS A 264 13.11 -2.99 31.11
CA LYS A 264 14.41 -3.55 30.71
C LYS A 264 15.02 -2.84 29.48
N GLY A 265 14.28 -1.95 28.82
CA GLY A 265 14.79 -1.16 27.70
C GLY A 265 15.84 -0.15 28.17
N LYS A 266 17.05 -0.21 27.60
CA LYS A 266 18.10 0.79 27.81
C LYS A 266 18.41 1.51 26.50
N LEU A 267 18.53 2.83 26.56
CA LEU A 267 18.99 3.64 25.44
C LEU A 267 20.50 3.52 25.33
N ASN A 268 20.98 2.75 24.35
CA ASN A 268 22.39 2.69 24.02
C ASN A 268 22.66 3.72 22.91
N THR A 269 22.97 4.96 23.30
CA THR A 269 23.32 6.02 22.34
C THR A 269 24.83 6.25 22.30
N THR A 270 25.37 6.43 21.10
CA THR A 270 26.74 6.90 20.86
C THR A 270 26.85 8.42 20.90
N GLN A 271 25.72 9.12 21.03
CA GLN A 271 25.68 10.58 21.12
C GLN A 271 26.29 11.03 22.45
N LYS A 272 27.31 11.89 22.39
CA LYS A 272 27.82 12.58 23.58
C LYS A 272 26.75 13.53 24.10
N GLU A 273 26.62 13.63 25.42
CA GLU A 273 25.74 14.64 26.03
C GLU A 273 26.18 16.02 25.55
N ASP A 274 25.30 16.73 24.86
CA ASP A 274 25.48 18.11 24.44
C ASP A 274 24.52 19.04 25.20
N ALA A 275 24.70 20.35 25.03
CA ALA A 275 23.90 21.37 25.71
C ALA A 275 22.42 21.37 25.29
N SER A 276 22.03 20.62 24.25
CA SER A 276 20.62 20.51 23.83
C SER A 276 19.81 19.62 24.77
N GLY A 277 20.46 18.72 25.51
CA GLY A 277 19.79 17.74 26.38
C GLY A 277 18.93 16.71 25.63
N ILE A 278 18.96 16.70 24.29
CA ILE A 278 18.20 15.77 23.47
C ILE A 278 18.89 14.41 23.52
N LYS A 279 18.24 13.45 24.21
CA LYS A 279 18.70 12.06 24.30
C LYS A 279 17.93 11.21 23.29
N GLY A 280 18.62 10.60 22.33
CA GLY A 280 17.99 9.74 21.32
C GLY A 280 18.99 8.81 20.62
N VAL A 281 18.45 7.88 19.83
CA VAL A 281 19.21 7.10 18.85
C VAL A 281 19.00 7.77 17.50
N PRO A 282 20.04 8.30 16.84
CA PRO A 282 19.91 8.86 15.51
C PRO A 282 19.32 7.84 14.54
N ILE A 283 18.35 8.26 13.75
CA ILE A 283 17.67 7.38 12.78
C ILE A 283 18.63 6.86 11.69
N GLY A 284 19.73 7.57 11.47
CA GLY A 284 20.80 7.21 10.53
C GLY A 284 20.62 7.87 9.16
N ARG A 285 21.75 8.05 8.47
CA ARG A 285 21.81 8.73 7.17
C ARG A 285 21.00 7.99 6.10
N ASP A 286 21.07 6.67 6.07
CA ASP A 286 20.40 5.85 5.05
C ASP A 286 18.88 5.97 5.15
N GLU A 287 18.33 6.01 6.37
CA GLU A 287 16.91 6.22 6.61
C GLU A 287 16.47 7.64 6.24
N LEU A 288 17.30 8.66 6.50
CA LEU A 288 17.02 10.03 6.03
C LEU A 288 16.96 10.09 4.50
N ILE A 289 17.91 9.47 3.80
CA ILE A 289 17.89 9.42 2.34
C ILE A 289 16.64 8.70 1.82
N ARG A 290 16.27 7.59 2.47
CA ARG A 290 15.06 6.84 2.14
C ARG A 290 13.79 7.69 2.28
N GLN A 291 13.64 8.42 3.39
CA GLN A 291 12.52 9.32 3.61
C GLN A 291 12.49 10.48 2.62
N LEU A 292 13.64 11.10 2.32
CA LEU A 292 13.74 12.14 1.30
C LEU A 292 13.29 11.62 -0.07
N ARG A 293 13.69 10.40 -0.45
CA ARG A 293 13.23 9.76 -1.70
C ARG A 293 11.73 9.47 -1.68
N ALA A 294 11.16 9.05 -0.55
CA ALA A 294 9.71 8.86 -0.40
C ALA A 294 8.94 10.20 -0.51
N GLU A 295 9.54 11.30 -0.09
CA GLU A 295 9.00 12.66 -0.29
C GLU A 295 9.37 13.26 -1.66
N MET A 296 9.98 12.46 -2.55
CA MET A 296 10.43 12.88 -3.89
C MET A 296 11.39 14.08 -3.88
N ILE A 297 12.12 14.26 -2.78
CA ILE A 297 13.18 15.27 -2.64
C ILE A 297 14.47 14.68 -3.23
N SER A 298 15.01 15.37 -4.24
CA SER A 298 16.19 14.90 -4.98
C SER A 298 17.52 15.20 -4.29
N TYR A 299 17.52 16.07 -3.28
CA TYR A 299 18.70 16.47 -2.52
C TYR A 299 19.02 15.48 -1.41
N THR A 300 20.31 15.35 -1.10
CA THR A 300 20.80 14.63 0.08
C THR A 300 20.62 15.45 1.36
N PRO A 301 20.64 14.81 2.55
CA PRO A 301 20.59 15.53 3.81
C PRO A 301 21.67 16.62 3.92
N GLU A 302 22.88 16.33 3.42
CA GLU A 302 24.01 17.27 3.45
C GLU A 302 23.78 18.48 2.54
N GLU A 303 23.32 18.27 1.30
CA GLU A 303 23.00 19.37 0.38
C GLU A 303 21.88 20.27 0.92
N LEU A 304 20.89 19.69 1.60
CA LEU A 304 19.82 20.45 2.25
C LEU A 304 20.35 21.32 3.39
N ILE A 305 21.30 20.80 4.19
CA ILE A 305 21.96 21.58 5.25
C ILE A 305 22.77 22.73 4.64
N ASP A 306 23.54 22.46 3.58
CA ASP A 306 24.33 23.48 2.90
C ASP A 306 23.45 24.57 2.26
N LEU A 307 22.30 24.20 1.71
CA LEU A 307 21.32 25.17 1.20
C LEU A 307 20.71 25.98 2.35
N ALA A 308 20.29 25.31 3.43
CA ALA A 308 19.69 25.95 4.59
C ALA A 308 20.64 26.98 5.24
N ASN A 309 21.93 26.65 5.38
CA ASN A 309 22.93 27.58 5.92
C ASN A 309 23.15 28.80 5.03
N ARG A 310 23.12 28.63 3.70
CA ARG A 310 23.22 29.74 2.74
C ARG A 310 22.02 30.68 2.83
N GLU A 311 20.82 30.12 2.89
CA GLU A 311 19.58 30.89 3.04
C GLU A 311 19.51 31.59 4.40
N PHE A 312 19.92 30.91 5.47
CA PHE A 312 19.97 31.49 6.82
C PHE A 312 20.90 32.71 6.87
N ALA A 313 22.11 32.60 6.30
CA ALA A 313 23.05 33.72 6.21
C ALA A 313 22.56 34.88 5.32
N TRP A 314 21.71 34.60 4.33
CA TRP A 314 21.05 35.65 3.56
C TRP A 314 19.95 36.33 4.38
N CYS A 315 19.08 35.56 5.04
CA CYS A 315 18.03 36.07 5.92
C CYS A 315 18.60 36.97 7.04
N ASP A 316 19.69 36.56 7.69
CA ASP A 316 20.35 37.36 8.73
C ASP A 316 20.81 38.73 8.19
N ARG A 317 21.39 38.75 6.98
CA ARG A 317 21.83 40.02 6.35
C ARG A 317 20.66 40.92 6.02
N GLU A 318 19.56 40.38 5.53
CA GLU A 318 18.37 41.17 5.21
C GLU A 318 17.64 41.66 6.47
N LEU A 319 17.55 40.84 7.53
CA LEU A 319 17.01 41.26 8.82
C LEU A 319 17.85 42.38 9.44
N LEU A 320 19.18 42.31 9.37
CA LEU A 320 20.06 43.38 9.85
C LEU A 320 19.86 44.68 9.08
N LYS A 321 19.70 44.62 7.74
CA LYS A 321 19.39 45.80 6.92
C LYS A 321 18.06 46.42 7.32
N ALA A 322 17.01 45.60 7.46
CA ALA A 322 15.69 46.06 7.87
C ALA A 322 15.70 46.68 9.28
N SER A 323 16.44 46.07 10.22
CA SER A 323 16.56 46.57 11.58
C SER A 323 17.27 47.92 11.66
N ARG A 324 18.31 48.13 10.84
CA ARG A 324 18.97 49.44 10.67
C ARG A 324 18.03 50.48 10.06
N GLY A 325 17.21 50.10 9.08
CA GLY A 325 16.20 50.99 8.48
C GLY A 325 15.10 51.44 9.45
N ASN A 326 14.79 50.60 10.45
CA ASN A 326 13.80 50.89 11.49
C ASN A 326 14.37 51.52 12.77
N GLY A 327 15.67 51.86 12.80
CA GLY A 327 16.31 52.59 13.90
C GLY A 327 16.64 51.77 15.15
N PHE A 328 16.63 50.44 15.09
CA PHE A 328 16.84 49.57 16.26
C PHE A 328 18.32 49.26 16.58
N TRP A 329 19.27 49.72 15.76
CA TRP A 329 20.71 49.59 16.03
C TRP A 329 21.46 50.82 15.49
N GLN A 330 21.85 51.73 16.38
CA GLN A 330 22.99 52.64 16.20
C GLN A 330 24.21 52.07 16.90
#